data_AF-A0A167E1C0-F1
#
_entry.id   AF-A0A167E1C0-F1
#
_cell.length_a   1.000
_cell.length_b   1.000
_cell.length_c   1.000
_cell.angle_alpha   90.00
_cell.angle_beta   90.00
_cell.angle_gamma   90.00
#
_symmetry.space_group_name_H-M   'P 1'
#
loop_
_entity.id
_entity.type
_entity.pdbx_description
1 polymer ?
#
loop_
_entity_poly.entity_id
_entity_poly.type
_entity_poly.pdbx_seq_one_letter_code
_entity_poly.pdbx_strand_id
1 'polypeptide(L)'
;LTTATICKRRRELDLRNTRQSRHDHHHKPTPNPLGLQSVSTSNKPAKMIIPVRCFSCGKVTGDLWERYLKLIDDGITDGDAMDQLGLKRYCCRRMVMTHVDLIEKLLKYTPDGRNEKKMSLNP
;
A
#
# COMPACT_ATOMS: atom_id res chain seq x y z
N LEU A 1 -28.96 -18.18 -54.32
CA LEU A 1 -28.17 -18.16 -53.07
C LEU A 1 -29.11 -17.78 -51.93
N THR A 2 -29.39 -18.74 -51.05
CA THR A 2 -30.55 -18.81 -50.16
C THR A 2 -30.65 -17.68 -49.14
N THR A 3 -31.86 -17.14 -48.94
CA THR A 3 -32.22 -16.18 -47.88
C THR A 3 -31.81 -16.64 -46.47
N ALA A 4 -31.66 -17.96 -46.27
CA ALA A 4 -31.15 -18.56 -45.05
C ALA A 4 -29.69 -18.16 -44.70
N THR A 5 -28.84 -17.88 -45.69
CA THR A 5 -27.42 -17.57 -45.47
C THR A 5 -27.20 -16.11 -45.03
N ILE A 6 -28.07 -15.20 -45.49
CA ILE A 6 -28.04 -13.77 -45.13
C ILE A 6 -28.52 -13.57 -43.67
N CYS A 7 -29.56 -14.31 -43.25
CA CYS A 7 -30.09 -14.21 -41.89
C CYS A 7 -29.11 -14.78 -40.83
N LYS A 8 -28.33 -15.82 -41.18
CA LYS A 8 -27.31 -16.41 -40.31
C LYS A 8 -26.08 -15.50 -40.12
N ARG A 9 -25.66 -14.77 -41.17
CA ARG A 9 -24.59 -13.75 -41.07
C ARG A 9 -24.99 -12.51 -40.27
N ARG A 10 -26.26 -12.10 -40.30
CA ARG A 10 -26.75 -10.95 -39.50
C ARG A 10 -26.70 -11.26 -38.00
N ARG A 11 -27.06 -12.49 -37.59
CA ARG A 11 -27.07 -12.91 -36.18
C ARG A 11 -25.65 -13.09 -35.59
N GLU A 12 -24.65 -13.45 -36.40
CA GLU A 12 -23.24 -13.52 -35.94
C GLU A 12 -22.58 -12.15 -35.76
N LEU A 13 -22.95 -11.15 -36.55
CA LEU A 13 -22.40 -9.79 -36.43
C LEU A 13 -22.93 -9.06 -35.17
N ASP A 14 -24.19 -9.31 -34.77
CA ASP A 14 -24.75 -8.76 -33.52
C ASP A 14 -24.13 -9.39 -32.26
N LEU A 15 -23.75 -10.67 -32.30
CA LEU A 15 -23.05 -11.37 -31.20
C LEU A 15 -21.58 -10.93 -31.06
N ARG A 16 -20.93 -10.46 -32.14
CA ARG A 16 -19.60 -9.84 -32.05
C ARG A 16 -19.67 -8.41 -31.53
N ASN A 17 -20.66 -7.62 -31.95
CA ASN A 17 -20.81 -6.24 -31.48
C ASN A 17 -21.18 -6.15 -29.99
N THR A 18 -21.94 -7.10 -29.44
CA THR A 18 -22.29 -7.14 -28.00
C THR A 18 -21.18 -7.64 -27.07
N ARG A 19 -20.06 -8.14 -27.62
CA ARG A 19 -18.84 -8.47 -26.84
C ARG A 19 -17.82 -7.33 -26.81
N GLN A 20 -17.75 -6.49 -27.83
CA GLN A 20 -16.77 -5.39 -27.88
C GLN A 20 -17.18 -4.19 -27.02
N SER A 21 -18.49 -3.95 -26.82
CA SER A 21 -18.99 -2.81 -26.04
C SER A 21 -18.85 -2.95 -24.51
N ARG A 22 -18.25 -4.02 -24.00
CA ARG A 22 -18.12 -4.27 -22.54
C ARG A 22 -16.72 -4.03 -21.96
N HIS A 23 -15.75 -3.58 -22.77
CA HIS A 23 -14.37 -3.46 -22.30
C HIS A 23 -13.77 -2.05 -22.20
N ASP A 24 -14.49 -0.99 -22.54
CA ASP A 24 -13.98 0.38 -22.39
C ASP A 24 -14.81 1.19 -21.40
N HIS A 25 -14.78 0.77 -20.13
CA HIS A 25 -14.91 1.72 -19.04
C HIS A 25 -13.51 2.18 -18.65
N HIS A 26 -13.06 3.22 -19.37
CA HIS A 26 -12.14 4.20 -18.80
C HIS A 26 -12.70 4.63 -17.45
N HIS A 27 -12.13 4.12 -16.35
CA HIS A 27 -12.24 4.74 -15.05
C HIS A 27 -11.53 6.09 -15.15
N LYS A 28 -12.27 7.10 -15.58
CA LYS A 28 -11.91 8.50 -15.38
C LYS A 28 -11.82 8.70 -13.86
N PRO A 29 -10.70 9.16 -13.29
CA PRO A 29 -10.70 9.55 -11.89
C PRO A 29 -11.69 10.71 -11.76
N THR A 30 -12.77 10.46 -11.04
CA THR A 30 -13.69 11.51 -10.59
C THR A 30 -12.91 12.46 -9.70
N PRO A 31 -12.92 13.78 -9.92
CA PRO A 31 -12.51 14.70 -8.86
C PRO A 31 -13.54 14.56 -7.74
N ASN A 32 -13.10 14.06 -6.58
CA ASN A 32 -13.92 13.92 -5.38
C ASN A 32 -14.59 15.28 -5.07
N PRO A 33 -15.93 15.39 -5.03
CA PRO A 33 -16.63 16.65 -4.77
C PRO A 33 -16.83 16.94 -3.28
N LEU A 34 -16.14 16.20 -2.40
CA LEU A 34 -16.10 16.48 -0.98
C LEU A 34 -14.67 16.86 -0.66
N GLY A 35 -14.48 18.11 -0.25
CA GLY A 35 -13.22 18.58 0.28
C GLY A 35 -12.79 17.64 1.39
N LEU A 36 -11.88 16.72 1.06
CA LEU A 36 -11.15 15.99 2.05
C LEU A 36 -10.11 16.97 2.56
N GLN A 37 -10.55 17.69 3.58
CA GLN A 37 -9.74 18.45 4.50
C GLN A 37 -8.46 17.66 4.74
N SER A 38 -7.33 18.36 4.67
CA SER A 38 -6.06 17.94 5.22
C SER A 38 -6.25 17.59 6.69
N VAL A 39 -6.71 16.37 6.97
CA VAL A 39 -6.66 15.81 8.30
C VAL A 39 -5.19 15.55 8.58
N SER A 40 -4.59 16.58 9.16
CA SER A 40 -3.49 16.52 10.10
C SER A 40 -3.92 15.67 11.29
N THR A 41 -4.21 14.39 11.05
CA THR A 41 -4.41 13.41 12.11
C THR A 41 -3.04 13.12 12.70
N SER A 42 -2.69 13.93 13.69
CA SER A 42 -1.72 13.64 14.74
C SER A 42 -2.24 12.52 15.67
N ASN A 43 -2.90 11.50 15.12
CA ASN A 43 -3.08 10.24 15.82
C ASN A 43 -1.99 9.31 15.32
N LYS A 44 -0.81 9.41 15.94
CA LYS A 44 0.28 8.46 15.77
C LYS A 44 -0.13 7.17 16.49
N PRO A 45 -0.52 6.09 15.80
CA PRO A 45 -0.56 4.79 16.43
C PRO A 45 0.86 4.48 16.89
N ALA A 46 1.09 4.50 18.20
CA ALA A 46 2.34 4.04 18.74
C ALA A 46 2.40 2.52 18.57
N LYS A 47 3.11 2.05 17.53
CA LYS A 47 3.51 0.65 17.45
C LYS A 47 4.97 0.53 17.09
N MET A 48 5.66 -0.14 18.00
CA MET A 48 7.02 -0.63 17.88
C MET A 48 7.17 -1.57 16.69
N ILE A 49 8.43 -1.71 16.26
CA ILE A 49 9.04 -2.67 15.33
C ILE A 49 8.12 -3.48 14.40
N ILE A 50 8.52 -3.59 13.14
CA ILE A 50 7.70 -4.22 12.11
C ILE A 50 7.35 -5.67 12.48
N PRO A 51 6.10 -6.11 12.26
CA PRO A 51 5.73 -7.49 12.53
C PRO A 51 6.61 -8.48 11.75
N VAL A 52 7.15 -9.49 12.43
CA VAL A 52 7.98 -10.54 11.81
C VAL A 52 7.21 -11.26 10.69
N ARG A 53 5.91 -11.50 10.89
CA ARG A 53 4.99 -12.10 9.91
C ARG A 53 3.74 -11.23 9.75
N CYS A 54 3.15 -11.27 8.57
CA CYS A 54 1.84 -10.65 8.34
C CYS A 54 0.73 -11.40 9.08
N PHE A 55 -0.11 -10.65 9.80
CA PHE A 55 -1.21 -11.20 10.60
C PHE A 55 -2.28 -11.97 9.80
N SER A 56 -2.38 -11.74 8.50
CA SER A 56 -3.37 -12.43 7.66
C SER A 56 -2.77 -13.54 6.81
N CYS A 57 -1.66 -13.27 6.12
CA CYS A 57 -1.07 -14.21 5.16
C CYS A 57 0.01 -15.12 5.79
N GLY A 58 0.55 -14.78 6.96
CA GLY A 58 1.66 -15.52 7.59
C GLY A 58 3.01 -15.40 6.86
N LYS A 59 3.06 -14.68 5.72
CA LYS A 59 4.30 -14.37 4.99
C LYS A 59 5.24 -13.60 5.92
N VAL A 60 6.54 -13.92 5.85
CA VAL A 60 7.58 -13.20 6.57
C VAL A 60 7.72 -11.79 5.97
N THR A 61 7.70 -10.79 6.83
CA THR A 61 7.76 -9.36 6.46
C THR A 61 8.89 -8.61 7.18
N GLY A 62 9.44 -9.16 8.27
CA GLY A 62 10.44 -8.46 9.09
C GLY A 62 11.75 -8.12 8.35
N ASP A 63 12.13 -8.93 7.37
CA ASP A 63 13.34 -8.78 6.56
C ASP A 63 13.19 -7.83 5.35
N LEU A 64 11.98 -7.36 5.09
CA LEU A 64 11.65 -6.54 3.92
C LEU A 64 11.72 -5.03 4.22
N TRP A 65 11.65 -4.63 5.49
CA TRP A 65 11.56 -3.22 5.88
C TRP A 65 12.79 -2.41 5.47
N GLU A 66 13.99 -2.88 5.79
CA GLU A 66 15.23 -2.18 5.45
C GLU A 66 15.43 -2.07 3.93
N ARG A 67 15.01 -3.10 3.19
CA ARG A 67 15.05 -3.08 1.72
C ARG A 67 14.04 -2.10 1.13
N TYR A 68 12.86 -2.01 1.73
CA TYR A 68 11.86 -1.01 1.37
C TYR A 68 12.39 0.42 1.56
N LEU A 69 13.00 0.72 2.71
CA LEU A 69 13.58 2.05 2.97
C LEU A 69 14.63 2.42 1.92
N LYS A 70 15.55 1.51 1.58
CA LYS A 70 16.55 1.76 0.53
C LYS A 70 15.92 2.13 -0.82
N LEU A 71 14.88 1.42 -1.23
CA LEU A 71 14.17 1.71 -2.49
C LEU A 71 13.46 3.07 -2.47
N ILE A 72 12.94 3.48 -1.31
CA ILE A 72 12.33 4.81 -1.13
C ILE A 72 13.39 5.90 -1.14
N ASP A 73 14.55 5.68 -0.52
CA ASP A 73 15.69 6.60 -0.55
C ASP A 73 16.24 6.77 -1.98
N ASP A 74 16.19 5.71 -2.79
CA ASP A 74 16.50 5.74 -4.22
C ASP A 74 15.43 6.48 -5.07
N GLY A 75 14.32 6.91 -4.46
CA GLY A 75 13.25 7.69 -5.11
C GLY A 75 12.22 6.86 -5.88
N ILE A 76 12.15 5.54 -5.64
CA ILE A 76 11.16 4.66 -6.27
C ILE A 76 9.78 4.88 -5.62
N THR A 77 8.71 4.77 -6.40
CA THR A 77 7.35 4.88 -5.86
C THR A 77 7.02 3.72 -4.91
N ASP A 78 6.26 3.99 -3.84
CA ASP A 78 5.90 3.00 -2.81
C ASP A 78 5.30 1.70 -3.39
N GLY A 79 4.46 1.85 -4.42
CA GLY A 79 3.81 0.73 -5.10
C GLY A 79 4.83 -0.18 -5.78
N ASP A 80 5.68 0.39 -6.62
CA ASP A 80 6.70 -0.33 -7.37
C ASP A 80 7.75 -0.95 -6.45
N ALA A 81 8.13 -0.25 -5.37
CA ALA A 81 9.04 -0.77 -4.35
C ALA A 81 8.47 -2.04 -3.68
N MET A 82 7.18 -2.04 -3.32
CA MET A 82 6.52 -3.22 -2.74
C MET A 82 6.38 -4.38 -3.74
N ASP A 83 6.23 -4.08 -5.03
CA ASP A 83 6.20 -5.08 -6.09
C ASP A 83 7.56 -5.75 -6.30
N GLN A 84 8.65 -4.97 -6.28
CA GLN A 84 10.02 -5.49 -6.35
C GLN A 84 10.38 -6.39 -5.16
N LEU A 85 9.81 -6.11 -3.97
CA LEU A 85 9.94 -6.95 -2.78
C LEU A 85 9.06 -8.23 -2.82
N GLY A 86 8.27 -8.42 -3.88
CA GLY A 86 7.41 -9.59 -4.07
C GLY A 86 6.17 -9.61 -3.17
N LEU A 87 5.69 -8.46 -2.70
CA LEU A 87 4.49 -8.34 -1.88
C LEU A 87 3.22 -8.26 -2.74
N LYS A 88 2.81 -9.35 -3.38
CA LYS A 88 1.63 -9.33 -4.28
C LYS A 88 0.29 -9.10 -3.56
N ARG A 89 0.13 -9.60 -2.33
CA ARG A 89 -1.14 -9.50 -1.59
C ARG A 89 -1.25 -8.21 -0.77
N TYR A 90 -2.41 -7.58 -0.81
CA TYR A 90 -2.71 -6.34 -0.06
C TYR A 90 -2.48 -6.48 1.45
N CYS A 91 -2.76 -7.65 2.03
CA CYS A 91 -2.60 -7.89 3.46
C CYS A 91 -1.14 -7.80 3.91
N CYS A 92 -0.20 -8.28 3.09
CA CYS A 92 1.21 -8.21 3.39
C CYS A 92 1.77 -6.80 3.09
N ARG A 93 1.23 -6.08 2.07
CA ARG A 93 1.57 -4.65 1.80
C ARG A 93 1.18 -3.71 2.92
N ARG A 94 0.00 -3.88 3.52
CA ARG A 94 -0.46 -3.09 4.67
C ARG A 94 0.56 -3.10 5.80
N MET A 95 1.22 -4.23 6.05
CA MET A 95 2.18 -4.35 7.15
C MET A 95 3.41 -3.45 6.97
N VAL A 96 3.86 -3.25 5.73
CA VAL A 96 5.02 -2.41 5.39
C VAL A 96 4.60 -0.95 5.28
N MET A 97 3.54 -0.67 4.51
CA MET A 97 3.12 0.69 4.18
C MET A 97 2.70 1.53 5.40
N THR A 98 2.09 0.89 6.41
CA THR A 98 1.61 1.58 7.61
C THR A 98 2.54 1.44 8.81
N HIS A 99 3.71 0.80 8.64
CA HIS A 99 4.65 0.64 9.74
C HIS A 99 5.31 1.99 10.05
N VAL A 100 5.40 2.34 11.33
CA VAL A 100 6.11 3.52 11.82
C VAL A 100 7.10 3.05 12.86
N ASP A 101 8.40 3.18 12.59
CA ASP A 101 9.39 2.75 13.57
C ASP A 101 9.56 3.80 14.67
N LEU A 102 9.07 3.46 15.88
CA LEU A 102 9.15 4.33 17.05
C LEU A 102 10.23 3.89 18.04
N ILE A 103 10.92 2.77 17.80
CA ILE A 103 11.90 2.24 18.77
C ILE A 103 13.04 3.23 19.02
N GLU A 104 13.54 3.87 17.97
CA GLU A 104 14.63 4.85 18.05
C GLU A 104 14.29 6.05 18.93
N LYS A 105 13.01 6.42 18.98
CA LYS A 105 12.53 7.54 19.80
C LYS A 105 12.29 7.10 21.24
N LEU A 106 11.82 5.87 21.45
CA LEU A 106 11.54 5.32 22.77
C LEU A 106 12.82 4.99 23.56
N LEU A 107 13.88 4.53 22.91
CA LEU A 107 15.19 4.25 23.53
C LEU A 107 15.82 5.47 24.20
N LYS A 108 15.36 6.69 23.90
CA LYS A 108 15.85 7.93 24.52
C LYS A 108 15.26 8.19 25.91
N TYR A 109 14.23 7.44 26.32
CA TYR A 109 13.49 7.66 27.56
C TYR A 109 13.66 6.53 28.59
N THR A 110 14.55 5.56 28.33
CA THR A 110 14.91 4.54 29.32
C THR A 110 15.42 5.17 30.61
N PRO A 111 15.16 4.55 31.77
CA PRO A 111 15.55 5.08 33.08
C PRO A 111 17.05 5.33 33.20
N ASP A 112 17.89 4.66 32.42
CA ASP A 112 19.34 4.86 32.40
C ASP A 112 19.73 6.27 31.88
N GLY A 113 18.95 6.84 30.95
CA GLY A 113 19.10 8.22 30.48
C GLY A 113 18.53 9.29 31.42
N ARG A 114 17.75 8.90 32.45
CA ARG A 114 17.42 9.82 33.56
C ARG A 114 18.65 10.14 34.40
N ASN A 115 19.64 9.24 34.47
CA ASN A 115 20.85 9.48 35.23
C ASN A 115 21.69 10.61 34.65
N GLU A 116 21.95 10.64 33.33
CA GLU A 116 22.73 11.72 32.72
C GLU A 116 22.10 13.11 32.96
N LYS A 117 20.77 13.24 32.77
CA LYS A 117 20.08 14.52 33.04
C LYS A 117 19.98 14.86 34.52
N LYS A 118 19.79 13.88 35.43
CA LYS A 118 19.87 14.11 36.89
C LYS A 118 21.26 14.56 37.31
N MET A 119 22.30 13.95 36.76
CA MET A 119 23.71 14.26 37.05
C MET A 119 24.08 15.66 36.56
N SER A 120 23.49 16.12 35.45
CA SER A 120 23.67 17.50 34.96
C SER A 120 22.82 18.56 35.68
N LEU A 121 21.78 18.16 36.45
CA LEU A 121 20.81 19.07 37.07
C LEU A 121 20.92 19.17 38.60
N ASN A 122 21.77 18.35 39.24
CA ASN A 122 22.16 18.52 40.64
C ASN A 122 23.67 18.70 40.72
N PRO A 123 24.18 19.95 40.62
CA PRO A 123 25.55 20.29 41.00
C PRO A 123 25.77 20.15 42.52
#